data_AF-A0AAV2BTI2-F1
#
_entry.id   AF-A0AAV2BTI2-F1
#
_cell.length_a   1.000
_cell.length_b   1.000
_cell.length_c   1.000
_cell.angle_alpha   90.00
_cell.angle_beta   90.00
_cell.angle_gamma   90.00
#
_symmetry.space_group_name_H-M   'P 1'
#
loop_
_entity.id
_entity.type
_entity.pdbx_description
1 polymer ?
#
loop_
_entity_poly.entity_id
_entity_poly.type
_entity_poly.pdbx_seq_one_letter_code
_entity_poly.pdbx_strand_id
1 'polypeptide(L)'
;MSSRFNQLTLLCVLVIIFISKTNTDDYSSKCRDSRSFSCQRGSYYKCLPSSFVCNGKNDCSDKSDEWNCRDKIKSYISASHVHRGKTLAQNWISKLRRTGQPIRKWGADVRRVAVALHLSDDPTFNSANTIRDELGNELSVNLLSRMVWKRIEDISSTELASYINAFLVTCINPRNFFDLDLVKELRRRVDLQNHTLPYVILALCNAGERMSERDVEKLTNFFWTAHRKFWTDMQALSILALSCAARQPDGNIDLAELAELTVKLKASQYSNGTYETLKTTALVMQALIATKSDTDEGNFDVIQTLRQILLAQREDGSFGSVIDTYSIMPVLDYKSLADINSSHCSNISIEEEEVIHDLENQIGVKWSIQLSVWIGNNRTVERTLTLRVPANISFERLMELEEKLGRFRFVFSMRDGKPYIYSIYGMQNDAEEGMYWFLFLRSKGNEEHLEQISPADLIPENNQHLIFWYKCGSWNE
;
A
#
# COMPACT_ATOMS: atom_id res chain seq x y z
N MET A 1 -70.80 25.21 -65.20
CA MET A 1 -71.12 26.64 -65.01
C MET A 1 -71.69 26.85 -63.62
N SER A 2 -71.09 27.80 -62.88
CA SER A 2 -71.60 28.51 -61.68
C SER A 2 -71.96 27.70 -60.43
N SER A 3 -71.08 27.63 -59.42
CA SER A 3 -70.89 28.63 -58.34
C SER A 3 -72.04 28.70 -57.33
N ARG A 4 -71.86 28.00 -56.19
CA ARG A 4 -72.31 28.49 -54.88
C ARG A 4 -71.14 28.43 -53.91
N PHE A 5 -70.39 29.54 -53.89
CA PHE A 5 -69.57 29.95 -52.77
C PHE A 5 -70.47 30.13 -51.54
N ASN A 6 -70.21 29.39 -50.46
CA ASN A 6 -70.78 29.69 -49.15
C ASN A 6 -69.61 29.78 -48.16
N GLN A 7 -69.37 30.98 -47.65
CA GLN A 7 -68.23 31.40 -46.82
C GLN A 7 -68.10 30.68 -45.45
N LEU A 8 -68.83 29.59 -45.20
CA LEU A 8 -68.76 28.85 -43.93
C LEU A 8 -67.68 27.75 -43.91
N THR A 9 -67.17 27.29 -45.05
CA THR A 9 -66.11 26.26 -45.08
C THR A 9 -64.70 26.80 -44.91
N LEU A 10 -64.47 28.11 -45.12
CA LEU A 10 -63.14 28.72 -44.97
C LEU A 10 -62.78 29.00 -43.49
N LEU A 11 -63.77 29.17 -42.61
CA LEU A 11 -63.54 29.35 -41.16
C LEU A 11 -63.25 28.03 -40.43
N CYS A 12 -63.76 26.88 -40.90
CA CYS A 12 -63.42 25.58 -40.33
C CYS A 12 -62.00 25.11 -40.68
N VAL A 13 -61.47 25.46 -41.85
CA VAL A 13 -60.11 25.02 -42.26
C VAL A 13 -59.01 25.80 -41.52
N LEU A 14 -59.24 27.06 -41.15
CA LEU A 14 -58.26 27.84 -40.39
C LEU A 14 -58.19 27.48 -38.88
N VAL A 15 -59.25 26.91 -38.30
CA VAL A 15 -59.23 26.41 -36.91
C VAL A 15 -58.51 25.05 -36.82
N ILE A 16 -58.59 24.20 -37.84
CA ILE A 16 -57.89 22.90 -37.85
C ILE A 16 -56.36 23.08 -38.03
N ILE A 17 -55.92 24.11 -38.73
CA ILE A 17 -54.48 24.42 -38.88
C ILE A 17 -53.91 25.02 -37.57
N PHE A 18 -54.71 25.67 -36.72
CA PHE A 18 -54.25 26.21 -35.43
C PHE A 18 -54.28 25.21 -34.25
N ILE A 19 -54.99 24.09 -34.34
CA ILE A 19 -55.04 23.06 -33.26
C ILE A 19 -54.04 21.91 -33.50
N SER A 20 -53.29 21.92 -34.60
CA SER A 20 -52.29 20.87 -34.91
C SER A 20 -50.84 21.23 -34.55
N LYS A 21 -50.62 22.30 -33.77
CA LYS A 21 -49.28 22.71 -33.33
C LYS A 21 -49.15 22.79 -31.81
N THR A 22 -49.64 21.77 -31.10
CA THR A 22 -49.01 21.41 -29.84
C THR A 22 -47.82 20.53 -30.19
N ASN A 23 -46.63 21.11 -30.11
CA ASN A 23 -45.35 20.41 -30.10
C ASN A 23 -45.48 19.07 -29.39
N THR A 24 -45.46 17.97 -30.13
CA THR A 24 -44.79 16.76 -29.65
C THR A 24 -43.30 17.04 -29.75
N ASP A 25 -42.83 17.91 -28.87
CA ASP A 25 -41.43 17.95 -28.51
C ASP A 25 -41.17 16.66 -27.73
N ASP A 26 -40.61 15.70 -28.44
CA ASP A 26 -39.87 14.58 -27.88
C ASP A 26 -38.65 15.11 -27.09
N TYR A 27 -38.92 15.73 -25.94
CA TYR A 27 -37.90 16.00 -24.95
C TYR A 27 -37.75 14.75 -24.09
N SER A 28 -36.97 13.80 -24.60
CA SER A 28 -36.18 12.90 -23.76
C SER A 28 -35.43 13.77 -22.74
N SER A 29 -35.95 13.86 -21.52
CA SER A 29 -35.30 14.55 -20.41
C SER A 29 -34.12 13.72 -19.90
N LYS A 30 -33.07 13.63 -20.71
CA LYS A 30 -31.76 13.12 -20.30
C LYS A 30 -31.06 14.22 -19.53
N CYS A 31 -30.60 13.88 -18.33
CA CYS A 31 -29.80 14.77 -17.53
C CYS A 31 -28.50 15.12 -18.26
N ARG A 32 -27.99 16.33 -18.06
CA ARG A 32 -26.87 16.90 -18.84
C ARG A 32 -25.53 16.20 -18.54
N ASP A 33 -25.44 15.51 -17.41
CA ASP A 33 -24.25 14.77 -16.97
C ASP A 33 -24.45 13.27 -17.16
N SER A 34 -23.47 12.62 -17.78
CA SER A 34 -23.36 11.16 -17.91
C SER A 34 -23.44 10.38 -16.59
N ARG A 35 -23.18 11.02 -15.44
CA ARG A 35 -23.25 10.43 -14.09
C ARG A 35 -24.53 10.80 -13.33
N SER A 36 -25.54 11.35 -14.00
CA SER A 36 -26.81 11.73 -13.37
C SER A 36 -27.98 10.86 -13.83
N PHE A 37 -28.79 10.41 -12.88
CA PHE A 37 -29.96 9.57 -13.08
C PHE A 37 -31.22 10.41 -13.11
N SER A 38 -32.08 10.17 -14.10
CA SER A 38 -33.35 10.88 -14.26
C SER A 38 -34.46 10.09 -13.57
N CYS A 39 -35.10 10.67 -12.54
CA CYS A 39 -36.28 10.08 -11.92
C CYS A 39 -37.42 9.97 -12.95
N GLN A 40 -38.39 9.08 -12.72
CA GLN A 40 -39.54 8.96 -13.61
C GLN A 40 -40.39 10.25 -13.61
N ARG A 41 -41.15 10.46 -14.69
CA ARG A 41 -41.96 11.67 -14.90
C ARG A 41 -42.89 11.91 -13.69
N GLY A 42 -42.80 13.10 -13.10
CA GLY A 42 -43.64 13.54 -11.97
C GLY A 42 -42.90 13.79 -10.66
N SER A 43 -41.60 13.49 -10.57
CA SER A 43 -40.77 13.76 -9.39
C SER A 43 -40.13 15.16 -9.40
N TYR A 44 -40.02 15.80 -8.22
CA TYR A 44 -39.45 17.15 -8.06
C TYR A 44 -37.92 17.17 -8.27
N TYR A 45 -37.22 16.08 -7.95
CA TYR A 45 -35.80 15.91 -8.23
C TYR A 45 -35.62 15.23 -9.58
N LYS A 46 -35.55 16.03 -10.65
CA LYS A 46 -35.47 15.52 -12.03
C LYS A 46 -34.16 14.80 -12.36
N CYS A 47 -33.07 15.14 -11.67
CA CYS A 47 -31.74 14.56 -11.90
C CYS A 47 -31.02 14.34 -10.57
N LEU A 48 -30.72 13.09 -10.25
CA LEU A 48 -29.98 12.67 -9.07
C LEU A 48 -28.53 12.32 -9.44
N PRO A 49 -27.53 12.61 -8.60
CA PRO A 49 -26.19 12.06 -8.77
C PRO A 49 -26.23 10.52 -8.71
N SER A 50 -25.30 9.83 -9.38
CA SER A 50 -25.25 8.35 -9.36
C SER A 50 -25.14 7.75 -7.95
N SER A 51 -24.57 8.49 -6.99
CA SER A 51 -24.50 8.10 -5.58
C SER A 51 -25.85 8.07 -4.84
N PHE A 52 -26.90 8.65 -5.44
CA PHE A 52 -28.27 8.69 -4.93
C PHE A 52 -29.18 7.64 -5.61
N VAL A 53 -28.58 6.74 -6.39
CA VAL A 53 -29.33 5.69 -7.10
C VAL A 53 -28.98 4.35 -6.47
N CYS A 54 -30.00 3.62 -6.03
CA CYS A 54 -29.85 2.37 -5.29
C CYS A 54 -29.07 2.58 -3.99
N ASN A 55 -29.31 3.66 -3.27
CA ASN A 55 -28.64 3.95 -2.00
C ASN A 55 -29.52 3.58 -0.79
N GLY A 56 -30.62 2.86 -0.99
CA GLY A 56 -31.55 2.46 0.06
C GLY A 56 -32.38 3.60 0.63
N LYS A 57 -32.33 4.80 0.04
CA LYS A 57 -33.17 5.96 0.38
C LYS A 57 -34.11 6.29 -0.77
N ASN A 58 -35.25 6.88 -0.45
CA ASN A 58 -36.22 7.33 -1.44
C ASN A 58 -35.90 8.76 -1.84
N ASP A 59 -34.93 8.95 -2.74
CA ASP A 59 -34.49 10.25 -3.21
C ASP A 59 -35.34 10.75 -4.39
N CYS A 60 -35.95 9.85 -5.18
CA CYS A 60 -37.09 10.21 -6.02
C CYS A 60 -38.41 10.11 -5.24
N SER A 61 -39.37 11.03 -5.46
CA SER A 61 -40.68 10.93 -4.77
C SER A 61 -41.50 9.70 -5.18
N ASP A 62 -41.14 9.08 -6.30
CA ASP A 62 -41.74 7.87 -6.87
C ASP A 62 -40.95 6.58 -6.60
N LYS A 63 -39.82 6.66 -5.86
CA LYS A 63 -38.91 5.54 -5.57
C LYS A 63 -38.23 4.93 -6.79
N SER A 64 -38.26 5.59 -7.94
CA SER A 64 -37.70 5.07 -9.19
C SER A 64 -36.17 4.92 -9.18
N ASP A 65 -35.49 5.67 -8.32
CA ASP A 65 -34.07 5.55 -7.97
C ASP A 65 -33.71 4.20 -7.33
N GLU A 66 -34.66 3.56 -6.63
CA GLU A 66 -34.45 2.29 -5.92
C GLU A 66 -35.01 1.07 -6.68
N TRP A 67 -35.43 1.25 -7.94
CA TRP A 67 -35.98 0.18 -8.76
C TRP A 67 -34.92 -0.55 -9.60
N ASN A 68 -35.08 -1.88 -9.69
CA ASN A 68 -34.21 -2.79 -10.46
C ASN A 68 -32.73 -2.65 -10.13
N CYS A 69 -32.41 -2.37 -8.86
CA CYS A 69 -31.04 -2.21 -8.41
C CYS A 69 -30.21 -3.46 -8.70
N ARG A 70 -30.69 -4.66 -8.38
CA ARG A 70 -29.96 -5.91 -8.65
C ARG A 70 -29.54 -6.08 -10.12
N ASP A 71 -30.41 -5.77 -11.08
CA ASP A 71 -30.12 -5.91 -12.51
C ASP A 71 -29.26 -4.75 -13.05
N LYS A 72 -29.52 -3.52 -12.59
CA LYS A 72 -28.64 -2.37 -12.88
C LYS A 72 -27.24 -2.60 -12.31
N ILE A 73 -27.10 -3.18 -11.12
CA ILE A 73 -25.81 -3.47 -10.50
C ILE A 73 -25.06 -4.54 -11.29
N LYS A 74 -25.71 -5.62 -11.74
CA LYS A 74 -25.07 -6.62 -12.63
C LYS A 74 -24.54 -5.99 -13.93
N SER A 75 -25.21 -4.96 -14.45
CA SER A 75 -24.73 -4.22 -15.62
C SER A 75 -23.58 -3.23 -15.32
N TYR A 76 -23.52 -2.68 -14.10
CA TYR A 76 -22.51 -1.69 -13.68
C TYR A 76 -21.26 -2.32 -13.06
N ILE A 77 -21.37 -3.51 -12.45
CA ILE A 77 -20.25 -4.28 -11.90
C ILE A 77 -19.90 -5.40 -12.88
N SER A 78 -19.56 -5.01 -14.11
CA SER A 78 -18.79 -5.90 -14.96
C SER A 78 -17.33 -5.90 -14.47
N ALA A 79 -16.61 -6.99 -14.75
CA ALA A 79 -15.17 -7.06 -14.51
C ALA A 79 -14.41 -5.86 -15.12
N SER A 80 -14.90 -5.30 -16.23
CA SER A 80 -14.34 -4.10 -16.86
C SER A 80 -14.49 -2.82 -16.03
N HIS A 81 -15.58 -2.64 -15.27
CA HIS A 81 -15.74 -1.47 -14.40
C HIS A 81 -14.84 -1.55 -13.18
N VAL A 82 -14.72 -2.74 -12.56
CA VAL A 82 -13.79 -2.99 -11.45
C VAL A 82 -12.35 -2.76 -11.92
N HIS A 83 -11.98 -3.34 -13.07
CA HIS A 83 -10.67 -3.14 -13.68
C HIS A 83 -10.39 -1.66 -13.99
N ARG A 84 -11.35 -0.93 -14.56
CA ARG A 84 -11.20 0.51 -14.80
C ARG A 84 -10.97 1.28 -13.51
N GLY A 85 -11.75 1.00 -12.47
CA GLY A 85 -11.61 1.65 -11.17
C GLY A 85 -10.24 1.40 -10.54
N LYS A 86 -9.78 0.15 -10.61
CA LYS A 86 -8.43 -0.27 -10.20
C LYS A 86 -7.34 0.54 -10.94
N THR A 87 -7.38 0.57 -12.27
CA THR A 87 -6.39 1.29 -13.09
C THR A 87 -6.37 2.79 -12.82
N LEU A 88 -7.53 3.41 -12.58
CA LEU A 88 -7.61 4.83 -12.22
C LEU A 88 -6.97 5.12 -10.85
N ALA A 89 -7.19 4.24 -9.86
CA ALA A 89 -6.58 4.37 -8.53
C ALA A 89 -5.06 4.17 -8.57
N GLN A 90 -4.58 3.18 -9.32
CA GLN A 90 -3.16 2.93 -9.59
C GLN A 90 -2.50 4.16 -10.21
N ASN A 91 -3.09 4.70 -11.29
CA ASN A 91 -2.59 5.91 -11.95
C ASN A 91 -2.55 7.11 -11.01
N TRP A 92 -3.53 7.26 -10.12
CA TRP A 92 -3.55 8.33 -9.13
C TRP A 92 -2.42 8.18 -8.10
N ILE A 93 -2.21 6.98 -7.54
CA ILE A 93 -1.10 6.73 -6.62
C ILE A 93 0.25 7.01 -7.30
N SER A 94 0.45 6.56 -8.53
CA SER A 94 1.69 6.79 -9.29
C SER A 94 1.99 8.27 -9.52
N LYS A 95 0.97 9.13 -9.59
CA LYS A 95 1.13 10.59 -9.69
C LYS A 95 1.56 11.26 -8.37
N LEU A 96 1.47 10.57 -7.22
CA LEU A 96 1.97 11.09 -5.95
C LEU A 96 3.51 11.19 -5.92
N ARG A 97 4.19 10.46 -6.82
CA ARG A 97 5.64 10.48 -6.98
C ARG A 97 6.12 11.86 -7.42
N ARG A 98 6.95 12.50 -6.60
CA ARG A 98 7.60 13.79 -6.91
C ARG A 98 8.84 13.56 -7.76
N THR A 99 8.77 13.89 -9.05
CA THR A 99 9.88 13.67 -10.01
C THR A 99 11.02 14.67 -9.87
N GLY A 100 10.81 15.81 -9.23
CA GLY A 100 11.80 16.87 -9.06
C GLY A 100 12.57 16.84 -7.72
N GLN A 101 12.49 15.75 -6.95
CA GLN A 101 13.25 15.59 -5.71
C GLN A 101 14.17 14.35 -5.80
N PRO A 102 15.46 14.48 -5.44
CA PRO A 102 16.40 13.35 -5.44
C PRO A 102 16.09 12.34 -4.32
N ILE A 103 15.52 12.81 -3.20
CA ILE A 103 15.21 12.03 -1.99
C ILE A 103 13.75 12.31 -1.57
N ARG A 104 13.07 11.32 -0.97
CA ARG A 104 11.67 11.42 -0.48
C ARG A 104 10.63 11.71 -1.57
N LYS A 105 10.72 10.97 -2.68
CA LYS A 105 9.82 11.10 -3.84
C LYS A 105 8.37 10.76 -3.47
N TRP A 106 8.16 9.83 -2.54
CA TRP A 106 6.82 9.35 -2.16
C TRP A 106 6.31 9.97 -0.84
N GLY A 107 7.20 10.43 0.04
CA GLY A 107 6.85 11.17 1.25
C GLY A 107 6.31 10.30 2.38
N ALA A 108 5.48 10.88 3.26
CA ALA A 108 5.08 10.25 4.52
C ALA A 108 4.25 8.97 4.38
N ASP A 109 3.56 8.82 3.24
CA ASP A 109 2.67 7.69 2.95
C ASP A 109 3.35 6.56 2.15
N VAL A 110 4.67 6.62 1.93
CA VAL A 110 5.43 5.62 1.16
C VAL A 110 5.13 4.16 1.55
N ARG A 111 4.90 3.90 2.86
CA ARG A 111 4.52 2.57 3.39
C ARG A 111 3.18 2.08 2.85
N ARG A 112 2.18 2.97 2.80
CA ARG A 112 0.83 2.66 2.29
C ARG A 112 0.84 2.53 0.78
N VAL A 113 1.59 3.42 0.10
CA VAL A 113 1.75 3.37 -1.36
C VAL A 113 2.32 2.03 -1.80
N ALA A 114 3.39 1.56 -1.15
CA ALA A 114 4.01 0.27 -1.49
C ALA A 114 3.02 -0.90 -1.37
N VAL A 115 2.29 -0.97 -0.26
CA VAL A 115 1.31 -2.02 -0.03
C VAL A 115 0.11 -1.90 -0.97
N ALA A 116 -0.37 -0.69 -1.27
CA ALA A 116 -1.48 -0.48 -2.20
C ALA A 116 -1.14 -0.95 -3.62
N LEU A 117 0.02 -0.55 -4.14
CA LEU A 117 0.47 -0.94 -5.48
C LEU A 117 0.66 -2.46 -5.57
N HIS A 118 1.29 -3.06 -4.56
CA HIS A 118 1.49 -4.51 -4.49
C HIS A 118 0.17 -5.30 -4.45
N LEU A 119 -0.72 -5.00 -3.48
CA LEU A 119 -1.99 -5.72 -3.31
C LEU A 119 -3.02 -5.42 -4.40
N SER A 120 -2.72 -4.51 -5.32
CA SER A 120 -3.53 -4.29 -6.51
C SER A 120 -2.88 -4.88 -7.76
N ASP A 121 -1.81 -5.68 -7.68
CA ASP A 121 -1.12 -6.20 -8.87
C ASP A 121 -0.83 -5.11 -9.90
N ASP A 122 -0.29 -3.98 -9.44
CA ASP A 122 0.12 -2.92 -10.34
C ASP A 122 1.23 -3.44 -11.27
N PRO A 123 1.06 -3.32 -12.61
CA PRO A 123 2.00 -3.88 -13.56
C PRO A 123 3.38 -3.23 -13.46
N THR A 124 3.46 -1.97 -13.02
CA THR A 124 4.72 -1.23 -12.87
C THR A 124 5.44 -1.57 -11.57
N PHE A 125 4.72 -2.11 -10.57
CA PHE A 125 5.30 -2.52 -9.29
C PHE A 125 6.16 -3.77 -9.44
N ASN A 126 5.72 -4.74 -10.25
CA ASN A 126 6.44 -6.00 -10.49
C ASN A 126 7.26 -6.01 -11.79
N SER A 127 7.06 -5.05 -12.71
CA SER A 127 7.95 -4.87 -13.86
C SER A 127 9.37 -4.57 -13.40
N ALA A 128 10.38 -5.10 -14.10
CA ALA A 128 11.81 -5.00 -13.76
C ALA A 128 12.21 -3.74 -12.96
N ASN A 129 12.31 -3.92 -11.64
CA ASN A 129 13.18 -3.23 -10.68
C ASN A 129 13.35 -1.70 -10.76
N THR A 130 12.27 -0.91 -10.83
CA THR A 130 12.39 0.55 -10.59
C THR A 130 11.49 1.07 -9.48
N ILE A 131 10.16 0.90 -9.57
CA ILE A 131 9.25 1.50 -8.57
C ILE A 131 9.31 0.76 -7.23
N ARG A 132 9.27 -0.58 -7.24
CA ARG A 132 9.41 -1.37 -6.02
C ARG A 132 10.71 -1.07 -5.28
N ASP A 133 11.81 -0.99 -6.01
CA ASP A 133 13.12 -0.71 -5.43
C ASP A 133 13.25 0.72 -4.97
N GLU A 134 12.71 1.70 -5.72
CA GLU A 134 12.63 3.10 -5.27
C GLU A 134 11.85 3.22 -3.95
N LEU A 135 10.71 2.55 -3.84
CA LEU A 135 9.90 2.54 -2.61
C LEU A 135 10.65 1.87 -1.46
N GLY A 136 11.26 0.70 -1.69
CA GLY A 136 12.06 -0.01 -0.69
C GLY A 136 13.23 0.84 -0.19
N ASN A 137 13.96 1.45 -1.11
CA ASN A 137 15.05 2.37 -0.82
C ASN A 137 14.61 3.56 0.03
N GLU A 138 13.52 4.23 -0.35
CA GLU A 138 12.97 5.35 0.42
C GLU A 138 12.50 4.89 1.82
N LEU A 139 11.90 3.70 1.94
CA LEU A 139 11.50 3.12 3.22
C LEU A 139 12.70 2.88 4.15
N SER A 140 13.79 2.29 3.63
CA SER A 140 15.01 2.06 4.38
C SER A 140 15.58 3.37 4.92
N VAL A 141 15.73 4.37 4.07
CA VAL A 141 16.27 5.68 4.46
C VAL A 141 15.37 6.37 5.50
N ASN A 142 14.05 6.31 5.33
CA ASN A 142 13.11 6.87 6.30
C ASN A 142 13.24 6.19 7.67
N LEU A 143 13.33 4.86 7.72
CA LEU A 143 13.47 4.13 8.97
C LEU A 143 14.82 4.42 9.65
N LEU A 144 15.93 4.37 8.91
CA LEU A 144 17.26 4.68 9.46
C LEU A 144 17.31 6.09 10.03
N SER A 145 16.76 7.07 9.29
CA SER A 145 16.71 8.47 9.74
C SER A 145 15.88 8.61 11.03
N ARG A 146 14.75 7.90 11.13
CA ARG A 146 13.95 7.87 12.36
C ARG A 146 14.73 7.31 13.53
N MET A 147 15.49 6.23 13.33
CA MET A 147 16.24 5.57 14.38
C MET A 147 17.48 6.35 14.86
N VAL A 148 17.89 7.41 14.19
CA VAL A 148 19.03 8.23 14.65
C VAL A 148 18.60 9.19 15.75
N TRP A 149 17.43 9.79 15.58
CA TRP A 149 16.86 10.74 16.55
C TRP A 149 16.13 10.07 17.71
N LYS A 150 15.85 8.78 17.57
CA LYS A 150 14.98 7.99 18.44
C LYS A 150 15.52 6.59 18.54
N ARG A 151 15.51 5.99 19.73
CA ARG A 151 15.79 4.56 19.82
C ARG A 151 14.66 3.77 19.16
N ILE A 152 14.90 2.52 18.80
CA ILE A 152 13.86 1.72 18.14
C ILE A 152 12.61 1.62 19.02
N GLU A 153 12.78 1.64 20.36
CA GLU A 153 11.74 1.67 21.38
C GLU A 153 10.82 2.90 21.28
N ASP A 154 11.29 4.02 20.73
CA ASP A 154 10.52 5.26 20.60
C ASP A 154 9.67 5.31 19.31
N ILE A 155 9.86 4.36 18.39
CA ILE A 155 8.99 4.14 17.23
C ILE A 155 7.75 3.39 17.73
N SER A 156 6.53 3.84 17.42
CA SER A 156 5.34 3.15 17.91
C SER A 156 5.18 1.75 17.28
N SER A 157 4.52 0.83 17.98
CA SER A 157 4.27 -0.52 17.45
C SER A 157 3.47 -0.51 16.14
N THR A 158 2.56 0.44 15.96
CA THR A 158 1.81 0.62 14.70
C THR A 158 2.69 1.13 13.58
N GLU A 159 3.61 2.05 13.89
CA GLU A 159 4.57 2.55 12.92
C GLU A 159 5.52 1.43 12.48
N LEU A 160 6.07 0.66 13.43
CA LEU A 160 6.92 -0.49 13.15
C LEU A 160 6.20 -1.57 12.34
N ALA A 161 4.96 -1.91 12.71
CA ALA A 161 4.11 -2.84 11.95
C ALA A 161 3.90 -2.39 10.49
N SER A 162 3.72 -1.08 10.27
CA SER A 162 3.59 -0.54 8.91
C SER A 162 4.87 -0.62 8.09
N TYR A 163 6.05 -0.51 8.71
CA TYR A 163 7.33 -0.75 8.04
C TYR A 163 7.51 -2.22 7.70
N ILE A 164 7.20 -3.14 8.62
CA ILE A 164 7.30 -4.59 8.37
C ILE A 164 6.44 -4.98 7.16
N ASN A 165 5.16 -4.59 7.14
CA ASN A 165 4.29 -4.86 5.99
C ASN A 165 4.83 -4.26 4.68
N ALA A 166 5.36 -3.04 4.72
CA ALA A 166 5.92 -2.39 3.53
C ALA A 166 7.23 -3.05 3.05
N PHE A 167 8.06 -3.54 3.97
CA PHE A 167 9.29 -4.26 3.64
C PHE A 167 9.03 -5.63 3.02
N LEU A 168 8.04 -6.37 3.52
CA LEU A 168 7.61 -7.64 2.92
C LEU A 168 7.24 -7.46 1.44
N VAL A 169 6.44 -6.44 1.10
CA VAL A 169 6.02 -6.20 -0.29
C VAL A 169 7.12 -5.62 -1.18
N THR A 170 8.11 -4.93 -0.61
CA THR A 170 9.23 -4.32 -1.35
C THR A 170 10.50 -5.17 -1.39
N CYS A 171 10.43 -6.41 -0.89
CA CYS A 171 11.55 -7.35 -0.85
C CYS A 171 12.75 -6.81 -0.07
N ILE A 172 12.48 -6.22 1.10
CA ILE A 172 13.46 -5.93 2.13
C ILE A 172 13.19 -6.90 3.28
N ASN A 173 14.20 -7.60 3.77
CA ASN A 173 14.05 -8.56 4.84
C ASN A 173 13.87 -7.85 6.20
N PRO A 174 12.67 -7.85 6.82
CA PRO A 174 12.46 -7.16 8.09
C PRO A 174 13.08 -7.88 9.30
N ARG A 175 13.51 -9.13 9.15
CA ARG A 175 14.22 -9.90 10.19
C ARG A 175 15.72 -9.65 10.20
N ASN A 176 16.26 -9.10 9.12
CA ASN A 176 17.69 -8.78 8.98
C ASN A 176 17.89 -7.35 8.43
N PHE A 177 17.12 -6.38 8.95
CA PHE A 177 17.27 -4.99 8.53
C PHE A 177 18.49 -4.36 9.22
N PHE A 178 19.65 -4.31 8.56
CA PHE A 178 20.91 -3.85 9.14
C PHE A 178 21.24 -4.53 10.49
N ASP A 179 21.18 -5.86 10.53
CA ASP A 179 21.33 -6.67 11.76
C ASP A 179 20.28 -6.40 12.84
N LEU A 180 19.15 -5.77 12.50
CA LEU A 180 18.00 -5.62 13.37
C LEU A 180 16.87 -6.54 12.93
N ASP A 181 16.40 -7.37 13.86
CA ASP A 181 15.17 -8.14 13.70
C ASP A 181 13.97 -7.31 14.17
N LEU A 182 13.37 -6.60 13.22
CA LEU A 182 12.21 -5.73 13.48
C LEU A 182 10.98 -6.55 13.90
N VAL A 183 10.86 -7.77 13.38
CA VAL A 183 9.75 -8.68 13.68
C VAL A 183 9.84 -9.16 15.12
N LYS A 184 11.03 -9.59 15.55
CA LYS A 184 11.30 -9.99 16.94
C LYS A 184 11.11 -8.83 17.92
N GLU A 185 11.54 -7.62 17.56
CA GLU A 185 11.28 -6.45 18.40
C GLU A 185 9.79 -6.13 18.52
N LEU A 186 9.02 -6.27 17.42
CA LEU A 186 7.57 -6.09 17.47
C LEU A 186 6.89 -7.20 18.31
N ARG A 187 7.30 -8.47 18.14
CA ARG A 187 6.82 -9.63 18.92
C ARG A 187 7.01 -9.40 20.42
N ARG A 188 8.22 -8.99 20.82
CA ARG A 188 8.55 -8.64 22.21
C ARG A 188 7.58 -7.60 22.80
N ARG A 189 7.19 -6.58 22.03
CA ARG A 189 6.23 -5.56 22.48
C ARG A 189 4.82 -6.11 22.62
N VAL A 190 4.39 -6.96 21.68
CA VAL A 190 3.08 -7.61 21.76
C VAL A 190 3.02 -8.52 22.99
N ASP A 191 4.08 -9.25 23.31
CA ASP A 191 4.13 -10.12 24.50
C ASP A 191 4.01 -9.36 25.81
N LEU A 192 4.63 -8.17 25.90
CA LEU A 192 4.62 -7.33 27.09
C LEU A 192 3.31 -6.54 27.30
N GLN A 193 2.54 -6.32 26.23
CA GLN A 193 1.32 -5.52 26.28
C GLN A 193 0.08 -6.40 26.43
N ASN A 194 -0.80 -6.03 27.35
CA ASN A 194 -2.10 -6.70 27.50
C ASN A 194 -3.07 -6.31 26.37
N HIS A 195 -3.01 -5.05 25.92
CA HIS A 195 -3.84 -4.54 24.83
C HIS A 195 -2.94 -4.18 23.64
N THR A 196 -3.14 -4.88 22.53
CA THR A 196 -2.41 -4.67 21.29
C THR A 196 -3.40 -4.41 20.17
N LEU A 197 -3.12 -3.41 19.33
CA LEU A 197 -3.98 -3.12 18.19
C LEU A 197 -3.94 -4.28 17.18
N PRO A 198 -5.09 -4.71 16.63
CA PRO A 198 -5.15 -5.86 15.72
C PRO A 198 -4.21 -5.76 14.51
N TYR A 199 -4.03 -4.54 13.97
CA TYR A 199 -3.09 -4.28 12.87
C TYR A 199 -1.63 -4.69 13.18
N VAL A 200 -1.22 -4.57 14.45
CA VAL A 200 0.13 -4.96 14.89
C VAL A 200 0.30 -6.48 14.87
N ILE A 201 -0.71 -7.22 15.33
CA ILE A 201 -0.71 -8.68 15.31
C ILE A 201 -0.79 -9.21 13.87
N LEU A 202 -1.61 -8.56 13.03
CA LEU A 202 -1.68 -8.86 11.59
C LEU A 202 -0.31 -8.74 10.92
N ALA A 203 0.45 -7.67 11.20
CA ALA A 203 1.78 -7.49 10.63
C ALA A 203 2.79 -8.56 11.06
N LEU A 204 2.70 -9.05 12.32
CA LEU A 204 3.50 -10.20 12.78
C LEU A 204 3.14 -11.47 11.99
N CYS A 205 1.84 -11.75 11.84
CA CYS A 205 1.37 -12.91 11.10
C CYS A 205 1.80 -12.87 9.62
N ASN A 206 1.66 -11.71 8.97
CA ASN A 206 2.12 -11.47 7.60
C ASN A 206 3.64 -11.69 7.44
N ALA A 207 4.42 -11.42 8.48
CA ALA A 207 5.87 -11.67 8.52
C ALA A 207 6.23 -13.13 8.85
N GLY A 208 5.25 -14.04 8.84
CA GLY A 208 5.42 -15.46 9.15
C GLY A 208 5.74 -15.75 10.63
N GLU A 209 5.56 -14.78 11.52
CA GLU A 209 5.73 -15.02 12.96
C GLU A 209 4.57 -15.90 13.46
N ARG A 210 4.88 -16.92 14.27
CA ARG A 210 3.87 -17.84 14.81
C ARG A 210 2.90 -17.09 15.73
N MET A 211 1.61 -17.25 15.48
CA MET A 211 0.55 -16.68 16.31
C MET A 211 0.26 -17.60 17.51
N SER A 212 0.31 -17.04 18.72
CA SER A 212 0.04 -17.77 19.96
C SER A 212 -1.45 -17.74 20.32
N GLU A 213 -1.90 -18.65 21.18
CA GLU A 213 -3.28 -18.63 21.72
C GLU A 213 -3.61 -17.32 22.43
N ARG A 214 -2.62 -16.71 23.11
CA ARG A 214 -2.76 -15.39 23.73
C ARG A 214 -3.01 -14.30 22.68
N ASP A 215 -2.45 -14.41 21.49
CA ASP A 215 -2.68 -13.44 20.42
C ASP A 215 -4.11 -13.56 19.86
N VAL A 216 -4.58 -14.80 19.69
CA VAL A 216 -5.98 -15.10 19.30
C VAL A 216 -6.94 -14.54 20.34
N GLU A 217 -6.70 -14.82 21.64
CA GLU A 217 -7.51 -14.29 22.73
C GLU A 217 -7.54 -12.74 22.74
N LYS A 218 -6.39 -12.09 22.53
CA LYS A 218 -6.32 -10.62 22.41
C LYS A 218 -7.18 -10.11 21.26
N LEU A 219 -7.14 -10.76 20.09
CA LEU A 219 -7.92 -10.38 18.91
C LEU A 219 -9.42 -10.56 19.12
N THR A 220 -9.83 -11.71 19.64
CA THR A 220 -11.23 -12.02 19.97
C THR A 220 -11.76 -11.04 21.02
N ASN A 221 -11.00 -10.82 22.10
CA ASN A 221 -11.37 -9.84 23.13
C ASN A 221 -11.46 -8.43 22.53
N PHE A 222 -10.54 -8.03 21.64
CA PHE A 222 -10.60 -6.72 20.99
C PHE A 222 -11.87 -6.58 20.14
N PHE A 223 -12.24 -7.61 19.38
CA PHE A 223 -13.45 -7.61 18.55
C PHE A 223 -14.71 -7.37 19.39
N TRP A 224 -14.85 -8.11 20.50
CA TRP A 224 -16.01 -8.00 21.37
C TRP A 224 -15.97 -6.73 22.21
N THR A 225 -14.84 -6.34 22.79
CA THR A 225 -14.75 -5.14 23.65
C THR A 225 -14.89 -3.82 22.88
N ALA A 226 -14.80 -3.84 21.56
CA ALA A 226 -15.04 -2.71 20.65
C ALA A 226 -16.52 -2.25 20.58
N HIS A 227 -17.23 -2.19 21.71
CA HIS A 227 -18.63 -1.73 21.81
C HIS A 227 -18.83 -0.21 21.59
N ARG A 228 -17.77 0.54 21.29
CA ARG A 228 -17.90 1.98 21.00
C ARG A 228 -18.50 2.14 19.60
N LYS A 229 -19.46 3.06 19.47
CA LYS A 229 -19.94 3.57 18.18
C LYS A 229 -18.70 3.95 17.34
N PHE A 230 -18.58 3.49 16.09
CA PHE A 230 -17.47 3.78 15.17
C PHE A 230 -16.18 2.94 15.29
N TRP A 231 -16.22 1.69 15.78
CA TRP A 231 -15.04 0.81 15.88
C TRP A 231 -15.04 -0.39 14.92
N THR A 232 -15.93 -0.40 13.93
CA THR A 232 -16.03 -1.46 12.91
C THR A 232 -14.70 -1.72 12.19
N ASP A 233 -13.88 -0.68 11.99
CA ASP A 233 -12.52 -0.79 11.45
C ASP A 233 -11.66 -1.79 12.25
N MET A 234 -11.74 -1.74 13.58
CA MET A 234 -10.94 -2.59 14.46
C MET A 234 -11.45 -4.02 14.49
N GLN A 235 -12.77 -4.20 14.39
CA GLN A 235 -13.39 -5.52 14.24
C GLN A 235 -12.95 -6.19 12.94
N ALA A 236 -12.96 -5.44 11.83
CA ALA A 236 -12.47 -5.92 10.54
C ALA A 236 -10.97 -6.27 10.58
N LEU A 237 -10.13 -5.43 11.20
CA LEU A 237 -8.71 -5.73 11.40
C LEU A 237 -8.47 -6.96 12.30
N SER A 238 -9.34 -7.21 13.28
CA SER A 238 -9.28 -8.41 14.13
C SER A 238 -9.55 -9.66 13.31
N ILE A 239 -10.59 -9.65 12.48
CA ILE A 239 -10.91 -10.76 11.57
C ILE A 239 -9.80 -10.96 10.53
N LEU A 240 -9.18 -9.90 10.00
CA LEU A 240 -8.03 -10.03 9.10
C LEU A 240 -6.85 -10.74 9.79
N ALA A 241 -6.53 -10.37 11.02
CA ALA A 241 -5.46 -10.99 11.80
C ALA A 241 -5.78 -12.46 12.14
N LEU A 242 -7.00 -12.74 12.57
CA LEU A 242 -7.48 -14.10 12.85
C LEU A 242 -7.48 -14.98 11.59
N SER A 243 -7.89 -14.42 10.46
CA SER A 243 -7.84 -15.11 9.16
C SER A 243 -6.41 -15.47 8.77
N CYS A 244 -5.46 -14.56 8.95
CA CYS A 244 -4.04 -14.86 8.72
C CYS A 244 -3.57 -15.99 9.65
N ALA A 245 -3.89 -15.90 10.95
CA ALA A 245 -3.49 -16.89 11.94
C ALA A 245 -4.11 -18.28 11.64
N ALA A 246 -5.35 -18.33 11.13
CA ALA A 246 -6.02 -19.57 10.71
C ALA A 246 -5.38 -20.23 9.49
N ARG A 247 -4.62 -19.48 8.67
CA ARG A 247 -3.88 -20.02 7.52
C ARG A 247 -2.53 -20.61 7.91
N GLN A 248 -2.02 -20.34 9.12
CA GLN A 248 -0.76 -20.90 9.58
C GLN A 248 -0.89 -22.42 9.82
N PRO A 249 0.13 -23.24 9.52
CA PRO A 249 0.06 -24.69 9.66
C PRO A 249 -0.18 -25.16 11.11
N ASP A 250 0.30 -24.38 12.09
CA ASP A 250 0.09 -24.62 13.53
C ASP A 250 -1.05 -23.77 14.13
N GLY A 251 -1.92 -23.20 13.29
CA GLY A 251 -2.99 -22.30 13.70
C GLY A 251 -4.08 -23.02 14.50
N ASN A 252 -4.06 -22.89 15.83
CA ASN A 252 -5.11 -23.41 16.71
C ASN A 252 -6.24 -22.37 16.87
N ILE A 253 -7.02 -22.15 15.80
CA ILE A 253 -8.17 -21.24 15.83
C ILE A 253 -9.45 -22.04 15.65
N ASP A 254 -10.43 -21.76 16.50
CA ASP A 254 -11.78 -22.27 16.31
C ASP A 254 -12.42 -21.59 15.09
N LEU A 255 -12.52 -22.33 13.99
CA LEU A 255 -13.13 -21.85 12.76
C LEU A 255 -14.63 -21.53 12.93
N ALA A 256 -15.31 -22.17 13.89
CA ALA A 256 -16.70 -21.85 14.20
C ALA A 256 -16.80 -20.48 14.89
N GLU A 257 -15.89 -20.18 15.82
CA GLU A 257 -15.80 -18.85 16.44
C GLU A 257 -15.50 -17.78 15.38
N LEU A 258 -14.53 -18.01 14.49
CA LEU A 258 -14.22 -17.07 13.41
C LEU A 258 -15.43 -16.81 12.50
N ALA A 259 -16.23 -17.85 12.19
CA ALA A 259 -17.47 -17.71 11.43
C ALA A 259 -18.55 -16.90 12.19
N GLU A 260 -18.64 -17.02 13.51
CA GLU A 260 -19.55 -16.21 14.31
C GLU A 260 -19.16 -14.71 14.26
N LEU A 261 -17.87 -14.41 14.37
CA LEU A 261 -17.37 -13.03 14.26
C LEU A 261 -17.69 -12.41 12.89
N THR A 262 -17.54 -13.17 11.80
CA THR A 262 -17.88 -12.68 10.46
C THR A 262 -19.38 -12.43 10.31
N VAL A 263 -20.24 -13.30 10.83
CA VAL A 263 -21.69 -13.08 10.87
C VAL A 263 -22.03 -11.80 11.62
N LYS A 264 -21.40 -11.56 12.78
CA LYS A 264 -21.60 -10.34 13.56
C LYS A 264 -21.18 -9.08 12.79
N LEU A 265 -20.07 -9.15 12.05
CA LEU A 265 -19.59 -8.05 11.23
C LEU A 265 -20.58 -7.74 10.08
N LYS A 266 -21.01 -8.78 9.35
CA LYS A 266 -21.98 -8.67 8.24
C LYS A 266 -23.30 -8.04 8.68
N ALA A 267 -23.80 -8.39 9.86
CA ALA A 267 -25.07 -7.90 10.40
C ALA A 267 -25.12 -6.37 10.63
N SER A 268 -23.97 -5.69 10.58
CA SER A 268 -23.87 -4.24 10.79
C SER A 268 -23.88 -3.43 9.47
N GLN A 269 -24.02 -4.09 8.31
CA GLN A 269 -24.13 -3.42 7.02
C GLN A 269 -25.39 -2.54 6.94
N TYR A 270 -25.24 -1.31 6.46
CA TYR A 270 -26.39 -0.43 6.20
C TYR A 270 -27.18 -0.89 4.98
N SER A 271 -28.42 -0.42 4.86
CA SER A 271 -29.32 -0.75 3.72
C SER A 271 -28.75 -0.34 2.35
N ASN A 272 -27.85 0.64 2.32
CA ASN A 272 -27.16 1.09 1.12
C ASN A 272 -25.95 0.21 0.75
N GLY A 273 -25.66 -0.83 1.53
CA GLY A 273 -24.53 -1.75 1.39
C GLY A 273 -23.20 -1.26 1.95
N THR A 274 -23.15 -0.09 2.59
CA THR A 274 -21.90 0.46 3.16
C THR A 274 -21.84 0.32 4.67
N TYR A 275 -20.72 0.74 5.23
CA TYR A 275 -20.52 1.02 6.65
C TYR A 275 -20.29 2.52 6.87
N GLU A 276 -19.87 2.87 8.07
CA GLU A 276 -19.70 4.23 8.60
C GLU A 276 -18.88 5.15 7.68
N THR A 277 -17.82 4.61 7.09
CA THR A 277 -16.96 5.32 6.13
C THR A 277 -16.61 4.42 4.95
N LEU A 278 -16.08 5.01 3.88
CA LEU A 278 -15.60 4.25 2.73
C LEU A 278 -14.42 3.33 3.11
N LYS A 279 -13.50 3.82 3.93
CA LYS A 279 -12.41 3.03 4.53
C LYS A 279 -12.95 1.84 5.32
N THR A 280 -13.92 2.06 6.21
CA THR A 280 -14.56 1.01 7.01
C THR A 280 -15.19 -0.04 6.12
N THR A 281 -15.93 0.41 5.10
CA THR A 281 -16.56 -0.45 4.11
C THR A 281 -15.53 -1.34 3.40
N ALA A 282 -14.40 -0.75 3.01
CA ALA A 282 -13.31 -1.48 2.38
C ALA A 282 -12.64 -2.48 3.33
N LEU A 283 -12.35 -2.10 4.58
CA LEU A 283 -11.75 -3.00 5.57
C LEU A 283 -12.65 -4.19 5.89
N VAL A 284 -13.97 -3.97 6.02
CA VAL A 284 -14.93 -5.07 6.20
C VAL A 284 -14.92 -5.99 4.99
N MET A 285 -14.97 -5.43 3.77
CA MET A 285 -14.90 -6.24 2.55
C MET A 285 -13.61 -7.07 2.49
N GLN A 286 -12.46 -6.48 2.84
CA GLN A 286 -11.19 -7.22 2.93
C GLN A 286 -11.24 -8.35 3.97
N ALA A 287 -11.84 -8.13 5.14
CA ALA A 287 -11.98 -9.14 6.18
C ALA A 287 -12.85 -10.33 5.70
N LEU A 288 -13.91 -10.04 4.94
CA LEU A 288 -14.78 -11.06 4.35
C LEU A 288 -14.09 -11.82 3.21
N ILE A 289 -13.33 -11.14 2.35
CA ILE A 289 -12.48 -11.77 1.33
C ILE A 289 -11.47 -12.71 2.00
N ALA A 290 -10.79 -12.24 3.06
CA ALA A 290 -9.75 -13.01 3.73
C ALA A 290 -10.29 -14.32 4.36
N THR A 291 -11.52 -14.27 4.87
CA THR A 291 -12.23 -15.43 5.44
C THR A 291 -13.01 -16.25 4.41
N LYS A 292 -13.05 -15.81 3.13
CA LYS A 292 -13.88 -16.37 2.05
C LYS A 292 -15.39 -16.37 2.36
N SER A 293 -15.80 -15.54 3.31
CA SER A 293 -17.19 -15.42 3.77
C SER A 293 -17.99 -14.39 2.97
N ASP A 294 -17.38 -13.71 2.01
CA ASP A 294 -18.06 -12.74 1.14
C ASP A 294 -19.12 -13.41 0.25
N THR A 295 -18.98 -14.70 -0.04
CA THR A 295 -19.91 -15.44 -0.92
C THR A 295 -21.04 -16.18 -0.20
N ASP A 296 -21.05 -16.19 1.14
CA ASP A 296 -22.06 -16.93 1.91
C ASP A 296 -23.45 -16.32 1.73
N GLU A 297 -24.45 -17.16 1.45
CA GLU A 297 -25.84 -16.72 1.28
C GLU A 297 -26.42 -16.24 2.62
N GLY A 298 -26.75 -14.95 2.68
CA GLY A 298 -27.44 -14.33 3.81
C GLY A 298 -26.57 -13.30 4.55
N ASN A 299 -27.12 -12.09 4.66
CA ASN A 299 -26.65 -10.99 5.52
C ASN A 299 -25.53 -10.07 5.02
N PHE A 300 -25.01 -10.23 3.79
CA PHE A 300 -24.08 -9.24 3.23
C PHE A 300 -24.29 -9.02 1.72
N ASP A 301 -24.62 -7.79 1.32
CA ASP A 301 -24.74 -7.41 -0.08
C ASP A 301 -23.39 -6.93 -0.63
N VAL A 302 -22.55 -7.88 -1.05
CA VAL A 302 -21.25 -7.62 -1.70
C VAL A 302 -21.40 -6.74 -2.93
N ILE A 303 -22.43 -7.03 -3.72
CA ILE A 303 -22.69 -6.42 -5.01
C ILE A 303 -23.01 -4.94 -4.81
N GLN A 304 -23.89 -4.63 -3.86
CA GLN A 304 -24.16 -3.26 -3.47
C GLN A 304 -22.93 -2.56 -2.86
N THR A 305 -22.15 -3.25 -2.04
CA THR A 305 -20.90 -2.72 -1.46
C THR A 305 -19.92 -2.27 -2.53
N LEU A 306 -19.61 -3.15 -3.48
CA LEU A 306 -18.68 -2.88 -4.59
C LEU A 306 -19.18 -1.74 -5.48
N ARG A 307 -20.50 -1.65 -5.73
CA ARG A 307 -21.08 -0.50 -6.44
C ARG A 307 -20.80 0.80 -5.71
N GLN A 308 -21.07 0.88 -4.41
CA GLN A 308 -20.87 2.10 -3.65
C GLN A 308 -19.40 2.50 -3.59
N ILE A 309 -18.49 1.52 -3.50
CA ILE A 309 -17.05 1.76 -3.62
C ILE A 309 -16.73 2.41 -4.97
N LEU A 310 -17.13 1.79 -6.09
CA LEU A 310 -16.83 2.30 -7.43
C LEU A 310 -17.46 3.68 -7.69
N LEU A 311 -18.67 3.93 -7.18
CA LEU A 311 -19.35 5.24 -7.28
C LEU A 311 -18.66 6.34 -6.47
N ALA A 312 -17.93 5.99 -5.41
CA ALA A 312 -17.19 6.95 -4.61
C ALA A 312 -15.86 7.37 -5.25
N GLN A 313 -15.43 6.74 -6.35
CA GLN A 313 -14.22 7.12 -7.06
C GLN A 313 -14.35 8.52 -7.67
N ARG A 314 -13.38 9.38 -7.35
CA ARG A 314 -13.31 10.76 -7.85
C ARG A 314 -12.76 10.80 -9.27
N GLU A 315 -12.91 11.96 -9.90
CA GLU A 315 -12.46 12.20 -11.29
C GLU A 315 -10.95 12.11 -11.47
N ASP A 316 -10.19 12.40 -10.42
CA ASP A 316 -8.73 12.26 -10.41
C ASP A 316 -8.28 10.80 -10.30
N GLY A 317 -9.21 9.86 -10.10
CA GLY A 317 -8.98 8.43 -9.92
C GLY A 317 -8.85 7.98 -8.47
N SER A 318 -8.77 8.93 -7.52
CA SER A 318 -8.66 8.62 -6.09
C SER A 318 -10.00 8.21 -5.48
N PHE A 319 -9.94 7.63 -4.28
CA PHE A 319 -11.10 7.51 -3.40
C PHE A 319 -11.13 8.61 -2.32
N GLY A 320 -10.39 9.69 -2.56
CA GLY A 320 -10.44 10.94 -1.80
C GLY A 320 -9.27 11.23 -0.88
N SER A 321 -8.60 10.20 -0.38
CA SER A 321 -7.33 10.32 0.35
C SER A 321 -6.41 9.14 0.05
N VAL A 322 -5.13 9.23 0.45
CA VAL A 322 -4.20 8.09 0.33
C VAL A 322 -4.68 6.92 1.18
N ILE A 323 -5.25 7.18 2.37
CA ILE A 323 -5.73 6.14 3.28
C ILE A 323 -6.95 5.41 2.71
N ASP A 324 -7.91 6.14 2.14
CA ASP A 324 -9.11 5.53 1.54
C ASP A 324 -8.72 4.73 0.31
N THR A 325 -7.88 5.31 -0.56
CA THR A 325 -7.41 4.65 -1.78
C THR A 325 -6.61 3.39 -1.46
N TYR A 326 -5.69 3.46 -0.50
CA TYR A 326 -4.94 2.31 0.03
C TYR A 326 -5.87 1.20 0.57
N SER A 327 -6.95 1.57 1.25
CA SER A 327 -7.87 0.60 1.83
C SER A 327 -8.76 -0.08 0.79
N ILE A 328 -9.02 0.58 -0.34
CA ILE A 328 -9.93 0.08 -1.39
C ILE A 328 -9.20 -0.73 -2.45
N MET A 329 -7.98 -0.33 -2.81
CA MET A 329 -7.23 -0.96 -3.89
C MET A 329 -7.10 -2.50 -3.77
N PRO A 330 -6.83 -3.08 -2.58
CA PRO A 330 -6.83 -4.54 -2.42
C PRO A 330 -8.20 -5.18 -2.77
N VAL A 331 -9.30 -4.55 -2.37
CA VAL A 331 -10.67 -5.04 -2.63
C VAL A 331 -10.94 -5.13 -4.14
N LEU A 332 -10.44 -4.18 -4.94
CA LEU A 332 -10.63 -4.16 -6.39
C LEU A 332 -9.87 -5.28 -7.11
N ASP A 333 -8.94 -5.95 -6.42
CA ASP A 333 -8.19 -7.10 -6.91
C ASP A 333 -8.53 -8.39 -6.15
N TYR A 334 -9.61 -8.36 -5.34
CA TYR A 334 -10.05 -9.47 -4.51
C TYR A 334 -8.98 -9.94 -3.51
N LYS A 335 -8.23 -8.99 -2.95
CA LYS A 335 -7.18 -9.18 -1.95
C LYS A 335 -7.47 -8.38 -0.67
N SER A 336 -6.67 -8.63 0.33
CA SER A 336 -6.76 -8.06 1.67
C SER A 336 -5.37 -7.77 2.25
N LEU A 337 -5.32 -7.01 3.34
CA LEU A 337 -4.08 -6.81 4.10
C LEU A 337 -3.52 -8.12 4.70
N ALA A 338 -4.30 -9.20 4.78
CA ALA A 338 -3.85 -10.52 5.21
C ALA A 338 -3.14 -11.31 4.08
N ASP A 339 -3.10 -10.77 2.87
CA ASP A 339 -2.38 -11.37 1.73
C ASP A 339 -0.97 -10.78 1.55
N ILE A 340 -0.55 -9.88 2.43
CA ILE A 340 0.82 -9.36 2.48
C ILE A 340 1.75 -10.49 2.94
N ASN A 341 2.74 -10.80 2.13
CA ASN A 341 3.81 -11.75 2.43
C ASN A 341 5.05 -11.40 1.58
N SER A 342 6.10 -12.22 1.67
CA SER A 342 7.33 -12.08 0.87
C SER A 342 7.46 -13.16 -0.22
N SER A 343 6.42 -13.94 -0.53
CA SER A 343 6.55 -15.08 -1.47
C SER A 343 6.76 -14.68 -2.93
N HIS A 344 6.44 -13.42 -3.28
CA HIS A 344 6.73 -12.84 -4.60
C HIS A 344 8.16 -12.36 -4.74
N CYS A 345 8.89 -12.25 -3.64
CA CYS A 345 10.31 -11.96 -3.67
C CYS A 345 11.04 -13.26 -4.04
N SER A 346 11.88 -13.22 -5.08
CA SER A 346 12.81 -14.32 -5.39
C SER A 346 13.51 -14.77 -4.10
N ASN A 347 13.78 -16.07 -3.93
CA ASN A 347 14.29 -16.68 -2.69
C ASN A 347 15.64 -16.08 -2.22
N ILE A 348 15.58 -14.89 -1.64
CA ILE A 348 16.67 -14.21 -0.94
C ILE A 348 17.15 -15.11 0.21
N SER A 349 16.28 -15.92 0.81
CA SER A 349 16.63 -16.80 1.93
C SER A 349 17.61 -17.92 1.57
N ILE A 350 17.54 -18.48 0.35
CA ILE A 350 18.47 -19.54 -0.09
C ILE A 350 19.85 -18.93 -0.35
N GLU A 351 19.88 -17.77 -1.01
CA GLU A 351 21.13 -17.05 -1.27
C GLU A 351 21.77 -16.53 0.03
N GLU A 352 20.97 -16.04 0.99
CA GLU A 352 21.44 -15.63 2.33
C GLU A 352 22.08 -16.82 3.08
N GLU A 353 21.40 -17.97 3.16
CA GLU A 353 21.90 -19.15 3.86
C GLU A 353 23.17 -19.71 3.22
N GLU A 354 23.22 -19.79 1.88
CA GLU A 354 24.42 -20.21 1.14
C GLU A 354 25.59 -19.24 1.39
N VAL A 355 25.33 -17.93 1.34
CA VAL A 355 26.36 -16.91 1.58
C VAL A 355 26.90 -16.99 3.01
N ILE A 356 26.03 -17.12 4.02
CA ILE A 356 26.44 -17.25 5.42
C ILE A 356 27.24 -18.53 5.61
N HIS A 357 26.76 -19.66 5.08
CA HIS A 357 27.45 -20.95 5.13
C HIS A 357 28.84 -20.87 4.49
N ASP A 358 28.98 -20.21 3.35
CA ASP A 358 30.27 -20.00 2.68
C ASP A 358 31.21 -19.14 3.54
N LEU A 359 30.73 -18.05 4.14
CA LEU A 359 31.52 -17.21 5.04
C LEU A 359 31.95 -17.93 6.32
N GLU A 360 31.09 -18.80 6.85
CA GLU A 360 31.36 -19.57 8.06
C GLU A 360 32.43 -20.62 7.80
N ASN A 361 32.30 -21.38 6.71
CA ASN A 361 33.15 -22.51 6.37
C ASN A 361 34.48 -22.13 5.69
N GLN A 362 34.67 -20.86 5.31
CA GLN A 362 35.96 -20.43 4.82
C GLN A 362 37.06 -20.59 5.88
N ILE A 363 38.05 -21.41 5.53
CA ILE A 363 39.23 -21.72 6.34
C ILE A 363 40.22 -20.55 6.21
N GLY A 364 40.50 -19.84 7.31
CA GLY A 364 41.45 -18.74 7.31
C GLY A 364 41.28 -17.78 8.49
N VAL A 365 42.16 -16.77 8.55
CA VAL A 365 42.04 -15.68 9.52
C VAL A 365 40.83 -14.82 9.14
N LYS A 366 39.96 -14.54 10.12
CA LYS A 366 38.82 -13.61 9.94
C LYS A 366 39.18 -12.24 10.50
N TRP A 367 38.88 -11.20 9.75
CA TRP A 367 39.01 -9.81 10.16
C TRP A 367 37.68 -9.25 10.63
N SER A 368 37.72 -8.38 11.64
CA SER A 368 36.56 -7.63 12.11
C SER A 368 36.59 -6.26 11.46
N ILE A 369 35.56 -5.88 10.72
CA ILE A 369 35.49 -4.60 10.01
C ILE A 369 34.24 -3.87 10.47
N GLN A 370 34.30 -2.55 10.57
CA GLN A 370 33.11 -1.73 10.76
C GLN A 370 32.72 -1.07 9.45
N LEU A 371 31.47 -1.21 9.03
CA LEU A 371 30.91 -0.56 7.85
C LEU A 371 29.83 0.42 8.30
N SER A 372 30.01 1.71 8.03
CA SER A 372 29.05 2.74 8.38
C SER A 372 28.47 3.45 7.18
N VAL A 373 27.20 3.85 7.30
CA VAL A 373 26.57 4.83 6.42
C VAL A 373 26.25 6.07 7.22
N TRP A 374 26.81 7.18 6.77
CA TRP A 374 26.60 8.52 7.30
C TRP A 374 25.87 9.38 6.26
N ILE A 375 24.86 10.14 6.68
CA ILE A 375 24.09 11.03 5.78
C ILE A 375 24.00 12.43 6.40
N GLY A 376 24.28 13.44 5.58
CA GLY A 376 24.22 14.86 5.93
C GLY A 376 25.56 15.42 6.39
N ASN A 377 25.75 16.73 6.18
CA ASN A 377 27.00 17.44 6.48
C ASN A 377 27.42 17.35 7.95
N ASN A 378 26.46 17.26 8.87
CA ASN A 378 26.69 17.15 10.30
C ASN A 378 26.53 15.71 10.83
N ARG A 379 26.68 14.69 9.98
CA ARG A 379 26.46 13.27 10.32
C ARG A 379 25.07 13.03 10.92
N THR A 380 24.06 13.63 10.29
CA THR A 380 22.65 13.64 10.73
C THR A 380 22.04 12.25 10.82
N VAL A 381 22.53 11.30 10.03
CA VAL A 381 22.20 9.88 10.13
C VAL A 381 23.51 9.12 10.24
N GLU A 382 23.65 8.26 11.24
CA GLU A 382 24.78 7.35 11.37
C GLU A 382 24.27 5.96 11.72
N ARG A 383 24.70 4.97 10.95
CA ARG A 383 24.48 3.55 11.21
C ARG A 383 25.76 2.80 10.95
N THR A 384 26.11 1.89 11.86
CA THR A 384 27.37 1.14 11.83
C THR A 384 27.07 -0.34 12.00
N LEU A 385 27.57 -1.13 11.06
CA LEU A 385 27.52 -2.59 11.05
C LEU A 385 28.90 -3.13 11.42
N THR A 386 28.96 -4.20 12.21
CA THR A 386 30.23 -4.88 12.51
C THR A 386 30.25 -6.23 11.80
N LEU A 387 31.17 -6.35 10.85
CA LEU A 387 31.29 -7.49 9.94
C LEU A 387 32.46 -8.38 10.35
N ARG A 388 32.27 -9.69 10.26
CA ARG A 388 33.36 -10.68 10.37
C ARG A 388 33.55 -11.36 9.03
N VAL A 389 34.66 -11.06 8.38
CA VAL A 389 34.90 -11.51 7.00
C VAL A 389 36.28 -12.12 6.82
N PRO A 390 36.51 -12.89 5.75
CA PRO A 390 37.82 -13.44 5.43
C PRO A 390 38.88 -12.34 5.29
N ALA A 391 40.09 -12.61 5.79
CA ALA A 391 41.22 -11.70 5.58
C ALA A 391 41.49 -11.51 4.08
N ASN A 392 41.93 -10.30 3.71
CA ASN A 392 42.24 -9.90 2.33
C ASN A 392 41.05 -9.91 1.35
N ILE A 393 39.81 -9.82 1.83
CA ILE A 393 38.64 -9.60 0.97
C ILE A 393 38.71 -8.21 0.32
N SER A 394 38.42 -8.11 -0.98
CA SER A 394 38.26 -6.80 -1.63
C SER A 394 36.99 -6.11 -1.14
N PHE A 395 36.99 -4.79 -1.12
CA PHE A 395 35.83 -4.03 -0.66
C PHE A 395 34.62 -4.17 -1.59
N GLU A 396 34.84 -4.31 -2.90
CA GLU A 396 33.80 -4.69 -3.87
C GLU A 396 33.13 -6.01 -3.47
N ARG A 397 33.93 -7.06 -3.20
CA ARG A 397 33.38 -8.35 -2.81
C ARG A 397 32.63 -8.29 -1.48
N LEU A 398 33.11 -7.47 -0.54
CA LEU A 398 32.41 -7.21 0.72
C LEU A 398 31.02 -6.59 0.44
N MET A 399 30.92 -5.64 -0.48
CA MET A 399 29.64 -5.01 -0.81
C MET A 399 28.69 -5.95 -1.55
N GLU A 400 29.17 -6.75 -2.50
CA GLU A 400 28.37 -7.78 -3.16
C GLU A 400 27.77 -8.76 -2.15
N LEU A 401 28.57 -9.14 -1.14
CA LEU A 401 28.15 -10.01 -0.05
C LEU A 401 27.02 -9.37 0.76
N GLU A 402 27.20 -8.13 1.19
CA GLU A 402 26.21 -7.41 1.98
C GLU A 402 24.92 -7.10 1.18
N GLU A 403 25.03 -6.96 -0.14
CA GLU A 403 23.88 -6.85 -1.04
C GLU A 403 23.11 -8.16 -1.16
N LYS A 404 23.81 -9.30 -1.31
CA LYS A 404 23.20 -10.64 -1.28
C LYS A 404 22.54 -10.96 0.06
N LEU A 405 23.11 -10.46 1.16
CA LEU A 405 22.52 -10.56 2.49
C LEU A 405 21.31 -9.63 2.71
N GLY A 406 20.93 -8.84 1.69
CA GLY A 406 19.79 -7.92 1.74
C GLY A 406 19.99 -6.72 2.69
N ARG A 407 21.19 -6.55 3.26
CA ARG A 407 21.53 -5.51 4.25
C ARG A 407 21.95 -4.20 3.64
N PHE A 408 22.30 -4.20 2.36
CA PHE A 408 22.64 -3.01 1.58
C PHE A 408 22.15 -3.15 0.14
N ARG A 409 22.02 -2.02 -0.55
CA ARG A 409 21.76 -1.98 -1.99
C ARG A 409 22.68 -0.93 -2.60
N PHE A 410 23.59 -1.36 -3.47
CA PHE A 410 24.61 -0.51 -4.08
C PHE A 410 24.35 -0.38 -5.58
N VAL A 411 24.70 0.78 -6.14
CA VAL A 411 24.83 0.95 -7.59
C VAL A 411 26.21 1.50 -7.87
N PHE A 412 26.94 0.80 -8.74
CA PHE A 412 28.26 1.20 -9.18
C PHE A 412 28.21 1.98 -10.50
N SER A 413 29.08 2.96 -10.63
CA SER A 413 29.42 3.64 -11.88
C SER A 413 30.84 3.25 -12.26
N MET A 414 31.05 2.85 -13.51
CA MET A 414 32.36 2.48 -14.02
C MET A 414 33.14 3.72 -14.47
N ARG A 415 34.36 3.90 -13.97
CA ARG A 415 35.31 4.92 -14.41
C ARG A 415 36.67 4.27 -14.65
N ASP A 416 37.23 4.46 -15.84
CA ASP A 416 38.49 3.86 -16.27
C ASP A 416 38.57 2.34 -16.04
N GLY A 417 37.45 1.65 -16.26
CA GLY A 417 37.32 0.20 -16.06
C GLY A 417 37.19 -0.24 -14.60
N LYS A 418 37.11 0.69 -13.65
CA LYS A 418 36.99 0.41 -12.21
C LYS A 418 35.62 0.87 -11.65
N PRO A 419 35.01 0.11 -10.73
CA PRO A 419 33.73 0.48 -10.12
C PRO A 419 33.92 1.57 -9.08
N TYR A 420 32.97 2.51 -9.00
CA TYR A 420 32.85 3.49 -7.93
C TYR A 420 31.41 3.58 -7.50
N ILE A 421 31.17 3.81 -6.22
CA ILE A 421 29.80 3.87 -5.71
C ILE A 421 29.13 5.15 -6.20
N TYR A 422 28.00 4.93 -6.84
CA TYR A 422 27.15 5.99 -7.36
C TYR A 422 25.87 6.13 -6.53
N SER A 423 25.37 5.02 -6.00
CA SER A 423 24.17 5.02 -5.17
C SER A 423 24.25 4.02 -4.04
N ILE A 424 23.71 4.39 -2.89
CA ILE A 424 23.41 3.48 -1.78
C ILE A 424 21.93 3.68 -1.42
N TYR A 425 21.15 2.61 -1.41
CA TYR A 425 19.69 2.68 -1.19
C TYR A 425 19.00 3.69 -2.09
N GLY A 426 19.35 3.70 -3.39
CA GLY A 426 18.76 4.60 -4.38
C GLY A 426 19.05 6.09 -4.18
N MET A 427 19.77 6.48 -3.13
CA MET A 427 20.29 7.84 -2.97
C MET A 427 21.50 7.99 -3.89
N GLN A 428 21.31 8.70 -4.99
CA GLN A 428 22.34 8.92 -6.00
C GLN A 428 23.16 10.18 -5.69
N ASN A 429 24.35 10.26 -6.28
CA ASN A 429 25.09 11.52 -6.35
C ASN A 429 24.25 12.57 -7.10
N ASP A 430 24.17 13.77 -6.53
CA ASP A 430 23.37 14.89 -7.03
C ASP A 430 24.28 16.10 -7.26
N ALA A 431 24.53 16.41 -8.53
CA ALA A 431 25.37 17.53 -8.90
C ALA A 431 24.69 18.89 -8.75
N GLU A 432 23.35 18.94 -8.80
CA GLU A 432 22.59 20.19 -8.67
C GLU A 432 22.57 20.66 -7.21
N GLU A 433 22.41 19.71 -6.28
CA GLU A 433 22.46 19.95 -4.83
C GLU A 433 23.89 19.83 -4.26
N GLY A 434 24.87 19.46 -5.09
CA GLY A 434 26.27 19.30 -4.70
C GLY A 434 26.54 18.16 -3.71
N MET A 435 25.66 17.16 -3.64
CA MET A 435 25.70 16.05 -2.68
C MET A 435 26.30 14.79 -3.31
N TYR A 436 27.31 14.21 -2.65
CA TYR A 436 28.03 13.04 -3.17
C TYR A 436 28.30 12.01 -2.07
N TRP A 437 28.45 10.75 -2.48
CA TRP A 437 29.00 9.68 -1.65
C TRP A 437 30.53 9.76 -1.61
N PHE A 438 31.06 9.79 -0.39
CA PHE A 438 32.50 9.73 -0.11
C PHE A 438 32.80 8.48 0.72
N LEU A 439 33.91 7.81 0.43
CA LEU A 439 34.41 6.73 1.25
C LEU A 439 35.49 7.29 2.19
N PHE A 440 35.29 7.11 3.49
CA PHE A 440 36.29 7.43 4.50
C PHE A 440 36.79 6.14 5.14
N LEU A 441 38.08 6.14 5.46
CA LEU A 441 38.72 5.08 6.22
C LEU A 441 39.13 5.61 7.58
N ARG A 442 38.94 4.79 8.61
CA ARG A 442 39.39 5.08 9.95
C ARG A 442 40.02 3.84 10.59
N SER A 443 41.28 3.98 10.99
CA SER A 443 42.00 2.98 11.77
C SER A 443 41.98 3.34 13.25
N LYS A 444 42.18 2.36 14.14
CA LYS A 444 42.16 2.57 15.59
C LYS A 444 43.10 3.71 16.02
N GLY A 445 42.54 4.79 16.56
CA GLY A 445 43.29 5.93 17.10
C GLY A 445 43.59 7.05 16.09
N ASN A 446 43.20 6.90 14.82
CA ASN A 446 43.39 7.91 13.79
C ASN A 446 42.10 8.68 13.47
N GLU A 447 42.25 9.86 12.87
CA GLU A 447 41.16 10.59 12.23
C GLU A 447 40.71 9.88 10.94
N GLU A 448 39.45 10.09 10.57
CA GLU A 448 38.93 9.67 9.28
C GLU A 448 39.67 10.37 8.13
N HIS A 449 40.14 9.61 7.15
CA HIS A 449 40.73 10.14 5.92
C HIS A 449 39.87 9.77 4.72
N LEU A 450 39.72 10.70 3.78
CA LEU A 450 39.02 10.47 2.54
C LEU A 450 39.83 9.50 1.68
N GLU A 451 39.18 8.44 1.23
CA GLU A 451 39.76 7.45 0.34
C GLU A 451 39.15 7.61 -1.07
N GLN A 452 40.02 7.66 -2.08
CA GLN A 452 39.64 7.83 -3.49
C GLN A 452 39.92 6.58 -4.34
N ILE A 453 40.40 5.51 -3.71
CA ILE A 453 40.61 4.23 -4.36
C ILE A 453 39.27 3.54 -4.70
N SER A 454 39.23 2.87 -5.85
CA SER A 454 38.07 2.06 -6.24
C SER A 454 37.84 0.93 -5.22
N PRO A 455 36.58 0.62 -4.86
CA PRO A 455 36.28 -0.55 -4.05
C PRO A 455 36.85 -1.88 -4.55
N ALA A 456 37.11 -2.03 -5.85
CA ALA A 456 37.74 -3.23 -6.40
C ALA A 456 39.20 -3.40 -5.94
N ASP A 457 39.92 -2.28 -5.73
CA ASP A 457 41.34 -2.29 -5.35
C ASP A 457 41.56 -2.15 -3.83
N LEU A 458 40.53 -1.73 -3.09
CA LEU A 458 40.62 -1.54 -1.65
C LEU A 458 40.53 -2.88 -0.91
N ILE A 459 41.52 -3.17 -0.08
CA ILE A 459 41.52 -4.32 0.84
C ILE A 459 41.48 -3.78 2.27
N PRO A 460 40.36 -3.93 3.00
CA PRO A 460 40.26 -3.37 4.34
C PRO A 460 41.13 -4.11 5.36
N GLU A 461 41.71 -3.39 6.32
CA GLU A 461 42.52 -3.96 7.40
C GLU A 461 41.67 -4.49 8.57
N ASN A 462 42.27 -5.32 9.43
CA ASN A 462 41.61 -5.81 10.63
C ASN A 462 41.31 -4.67 11.63
N ASN A 463 40.06 -4.57 12.06
CA ASN A 463 39.47 -3.49 12.86
C ASN A 463 39.42 -2.13 12.15
N GLN A 464 39.50 -2.10 10.82
CA GLN A 464 39.29 -0.88 10.06
C GLN A 464 37.80 -0.52 10.02
N HIS A 465 37.54 0.78 10.01
CA HIS A 465 36.22 1.35 9.92
C HIS A 465 36.06 2.06 8.57
N LEU A 466 35.24 1.46 7.71
CA LEU A 466 34.84 1.94 6.39
C LEU A 466 33.57 2.76 6.55
N ILE A 467 33.56 4.00 6.07
CA ILE A 467 32.46 4.93 6.28
C ILE A 467 32.03 5.50 4.92
N PHE A 468 30.81 5.20 4.50
CA PHE A 468 30.16 5.89 3.39
C PHE A 468 29.44 7.13 3.87
N TRP A 469 29.95 8.31 3.51
CA TRP A 469 29.38 9.58 3.93
C TRP A 469 28.76 10.31 2.74
N TYR A 470 27.43 10.43 2.75
CA TYR A 470 26.70 11.28 1.83
C TYR A 470 26.63 12.72 2.36
N LYS A 471 27.39 13.63 1.76
CA LYS A 471 27.49 15.04 2.17
C LYS A 471 27.75 15.96 0.98
N CYS A 472 27.68 17.27 1.21
CA CYS A 472 28.08 18.27 0.22
C CYS A 472 29.58 18.09 -0.10
N GLY A 473 29.91 18.13 -1.39
CA GLY A 473 31.30 18.18 -1.83
C GLY A 473 31.94 19.51 -1.42
N SER A 474 33.02 19.45 -0.64
CA SER A 474 33.88 20.60 -0.40
C SER A 474 34.87 20.72 -1.55
N TRP A 475 34.64 21.69 -2.46
CA TRP A 475 35.52 21.96 -3.60
C TRP A 475 36.74 22.82 -3.25
N ASN A 476 37.02 22.97 -1.95
CA ASN A 476 38.12 23.74 -1.40
C ASN A 476 38.93 22.84 -0.46
N GLU A 477 39.79 21.99 -1.01
CA GLU A 477 40.97 21.47 -0.31
C GLU A 477 42.20 21.63 -1.20
#